data_AF-A0A5N6KHG7-F1
#
_entry.id   AF-A0A5N6KHG7-F1
#
_cell.length_a   1.000
_cell.length_b   1.000
_cell.length_c   1.000
_cell.angle_alpha   90.00
_cell.angle_beta   90.00
_cell.angle_gamma   90.00
#
_symmetry.space_group_name_H-M   'P 1'
#
loop_
_entity.id
_entity.type
_entity.pdbx_description
1 polymer ?
#
loop_
_entity_poly.entity_id
_entity_poly.type
_entity_poly.pdbx_seq_one_letter_code
_entity_poly.pdbx_strand_id
1 'polypeptide(L)'
;MPISGDPEPLRLLLPLVATASEKEKLRDFTQALIVRVAYPKAARCLLGAAQYLISDKARANCEARLRAIYLEAATILYNLWTRRIFLKCTTLKCLKYPEFHPDDKHMIPHSSVDYESHEDQLVGKVISIMVHTLLEAYGSDEGKVYDQGRVWAPAEVWLDSSRRPSVE
;
A
#
# COMPACT_ATOMS: atom_id res chain seq x y z
N MET A 1 21.68 17.47 39.11
CA MET A 1 21.32 18.14 37.84
C MET A 1 21.06 17.07 36.81
N PRO A 2 19.82 16.83 36.37
CA PRO A 2 19.53 15.86 35.32
C PRO A 2 19.64 16.54 33.95
N ILE A 3 20.36 15.91 33.04
CA ILE A 3 20.39 16.26 31.63
C ILE A 3 19.16 15.57 31.03
N SER A 4 18.07 16.32 30.88
CA SER A 4 16.92 15.91 30.06
C SER A 4 17.40 15.90 28.61
N GLY A 5 17.76 14.71 28.15
CA GLY A 5 17.98 14.40 26.75
C GLY A 5 16.76 13.65 26.24
N ASP A 6 15.61 14.32 26.22
CA ASP A 6 14.46 13.79 25.48
C ASP A 6 14.82 13.85 23.99
N PRO A 7 14.77 12.73 23.25
CA PRO A 7 14.94 12.76 21.81
C PRO A 7 13.71 13.47 21.24
N GLU A 8 13.79 14.78 21.04
CA GLU A 8 12.77 15.53 20.30
C GLU A 8 12.51 14.79 18.99
N PRO A 9 11.30 14.29 18.74
CA PRO A 9 11.01 13.60 17.52
C PRO A 9 11.17 14.60 16.38
N LEU A 10 11.98 14.24 15.37
CA LEU A 10 12.20 14.98 14.11
C LEU A 10 10.91 15.48 13.42
N ARG A 11 9.73 15.00 13.86
CA ARG A 11 8.41 15.58 13.57
C ARG A 11 8.33 17.09 13.85
N LEU A 12 9.06 17.61 14.85
CA LEU A 12 9.12 19.05 15.17
C LEU A 12 10.00 19.86 14.19
N LEU A 13 10.87 19.18 13.42
CA LEU A 13 11.81 19.82 12.49
C LEU A 13 11.28 19.91 11.05
N LEU A 14 10.11 19.32 10.78
CA LEU A 14 9.44 19.48 9.49
C LEU A 14 8.46 20.66 9.59
N PRO A 15 8.55 21.66 8.69
CA PRO A 15 7.68 22.81 8.74
C PRO A 15 6.22 22.34 8.66
N LEU A 16 5.37 22.92 9.50
CA LEU A 16 3.93 22.72 9.43
C LEU A 16 3.47 23.26 8.08
N VAL A 17 3.40 22.40 7.07
CA VAL A 17 3.11 22.83 5.72
C VAL A 17 1.69 23.38 5.70
N ALA A 18 1.57 24.69 5.47
CA ALA A 18 0.35 25.46 5.74
C ALA A 18 -0.72 25.21 4.67
N THR A 19 -0.33 24.90 3.44
CA THR A 19 -1.25 24.74 2.31
C THR A 19 -1.19 23.36 1.66
N ALA A 20 -2.28 22.96 1.00
CA ALA A 20 -2.34 21.70 0.25
C ALA A 20 -1.31 21.66 -0.91
N SER A 21 -1.09 22.79 -1.58
CA SER A 21 -0.13 22.91 -2.69
C SER A 21 1.31 22.67 -2.26
N GLU A 22 1.72 23.20 -1.11
CA GLU A 22 3.07 22.96 -0.57
C GLU A 22 3.24 21.51 -0.10
N LYS A 23 2.20 20.89 0.46
CA LYS A 23 2.23 19.46 0.85
C LYS A 23 2.43 18.57 -0.35
N GLU A 24 1.76 18.88 -1.45
CA GLU A 24 1.91 18.20 -2.74
C GLU A 24 3.33 18.35 -3.28
N LYS A 25 3.86 19.58 -3.37
CA LYS A 25 5.25 19.81 -3.82
C LYS A 25 6.27 19.08 -2.97
N LEU A 26 6.11 19.09 -1.64
CA LEU A 26 7.00 18.38 -0.72
C LEU A 26 6.94 16.87 -0.92
N ARG A 27 5.73 16.32 -1.12
CA ARG A 27 5.52 14.90 -1.41
C ARG A 27 6.21 14.50 -2.71
N ASP A 28 6.01 15.26 -3.77
CA ASP A 28 6.58 14.96 -5.09
C ASP A 28 8.11 15.09 -5.07
N PHE A 29 8.64 16.11 -4.39
CA PHE A 29 10.07 16.27 -4.16
C PHE A 29 10.67 15.08 -3.38
N THR A 30 10.00 14.66 -2.30
CA THR A 30 10.42 13.52 -1.50
C THR A 30 10.43 12.24 -2.35
N GLN A 31 9.37 12.01 -3.13
CA GLN A 31 9.28 10.86 -4.02
C GLN A 31 10.39 10.86 -5.06
N ALA A 32 10.72 12.02 -5.65
CA ALA A 32 11.81 12.15 -6.60
C ALA A 32 13.17 11.81 -5.96
N LEU A 33 13.41 12.23 -4.71
CA LEU A 33 14.64 11.88 -3.98
C LEU A 33 14.74 10.38 -3.70
N ILE A 34 13.65 9.74 -3.28
CA ILE A 34 13.61 8.29 -3.04
C ILE A 34 13.97 7.55 -4.34
N VAL A 35 13.32 7.90 -5.46
CA VAL A 35 13.60 7.31 -6.79
C VAL A 35 15.06 7.53 -7.19
N ARG A 36 15.59 8.75 -7.01
CA ARG A 36 16.97 9.12 -7.33
C ARG A 36 17.99 8.27 -6.57
N VAL A 37 17.68 7.83 -5.36
CA VAL A 37 18.55 6.94 -4.58
C VAL A 37 18.34 5.47 -4.93
N ALA A 38 17.08 5.04 -5.06
CA ALA A 38 16.72 3.64 -5.27
C ALA A 38 17.20 3.09 -6.63
N TYR A 39 16.95 3.80 -7.72
CA TYR A 39 17.22 3.27 -9.07
C TYR A 39 18.71 3.04 -9.34
N PRO A 40 19.63 3.96 -8.99
CA PRO A 40 21.07 3.70 -9.14
C PRO A 40 21.58 2.55 -8.25
N LYS A 41 20.91 2.24 -7.15
CA LYS A 41 21.25 1.07 -6.31
C LYS A 41 20.81 -0.23 -6.98
N ALA A 42 19.59 -0.26 -7.55
CA ALA A 42 19.12 -1.38 -8.35
C ALA A 42 20.01 -1.65 -9.57
N ALA A 43 20.41 -0.60 -10.30
CA ALA A 43 21.32 -0.71 -11.45
C ALA A 43 22.70 -1.24 -11.03
N ARG A 44 23.26 -0.75 -9.91
CA ARG A 44 24.53 -1.27 -9.37
C ARG A 44 24.44 -2.74 -8.94
N CYS A 45 23.30 -3.17 -8.39
CA CYS A 45 23.07 -4.57 -8.06
C CYS A 45 23.13 -5.45 -9.32
N LEU A 46 22.45 -5.03 -10.39
CA LEU A 46 22.44 -5.73 -11.68
C LEU A 46 23.80 -5.79 -12.35
N LEU A 47 24.59 -4.71 -12.30
CA LEU A 47 25.94 -4.66 -12.85
C LEU A 47 26.97 -5.38 -11.98
N GLY A 48 26.60 -5.76 -10.76
CA GLY A 48 27.43 -6.52 -9.84
C GLY A 48 27.30 -8.03 -10.05
N ALA A 49 27.36 -8.79 -8.95
CA ALA A 49 27.30 -10.24 -9.00
C ALA A 49 26.02 -10.80 -9.66
N ALA A 50 24.90 -10.06 -9.61
CA ALA A 50 23.64 -10.49 -10.20
C ALA A 50 23.71 -10.63 -11.74
N GLN A 51 24.66 -9.97 -12.42
CA GLN A 51 24.79 -10.08 -13.87
C GLN A 51 25.07 -11.51 -14.34
N TYR A 52 25.74 -12.31 -13.51
CA TYR A 52 26.09 -13.70 -13.83
C TYR A 52 24.94 -14.67 -13.54
N LEU A 53 23.92 -14.24 -12.80
CA LEU A 53 22.77 -15.05 -12.41
C LEU A 53 21.55 -14.80 -13.32
N ILE A 54 21.59 -13.75 -14.13
CA ILE A 54 20.46 -13.28 -14.93
C ILE A 54 20.82 -13.40 -16.41
N SER A 55 20.04 -14.16 -17.17
CA SER A 55 20.21 -14.24 -18.62
C SER A 55 19.81 -12.92 -19.30
N ASP A 56 20.42 -12.61 -20.44
CA ASP A 56 20.12 -11.37 -21.18
C ASP A 56 18.64 -11.25 -21.56
N LYS A 57 17.97 -12.37 -21.85
CA LYS A 57 16.52 -12.41 -22.15
C LYS A 57 15.65 -12.00 -20.95
N ALA A 58 16.10 -12.27 -19.72
CA ALA A 58 15.38 -11.94 -18.49
C ALA A 58 15.76 -10.57 -17.90
N ARG A 59 16.84 -9.96 -18.41
CA ARG A 59 17.49 -8.79 -17.81
C ARG A 59 16.55 -7.59 -17.61
N ALA A 60 15.77 -7.23 -18.62
CA ALA A 60 14.84 -6.09 -18.53
C ALA A 60 13.73 -6.31 -17.47
N ASN A 61 13.21 -7.53 -17.37
CA ASN A 61 12.21 -7.89 -16.36
C ASN A 61 12.83 -7.87 -14.95
N CYS A 62 14.00 -8.50 -14.79
CA CYS A 62 14.75 -8.46 -13.53
C CYS A 62 15.09 -7.03 -13.11
N GLU A 63 15.42 -6.15 -14.05
CA GLU A 63 15.68 -4.74 -13.77
C GLU A 63 14.44 -4.02 -13.24
N ALA A 64 13.29 -4.18 -13.88
CA ALA A 64 12.04 -3.61 -13.41
C ALA A 64 11.69 -4.10 -11.99
N ARG A 65 11.88 -5.40 -11.72
CA ARG A 65 11.64 -6.00 -10.39
C ARG A 65 12.60 -5.46 -9.34
N LEU A 66 13.90 -5.37 -9.64
CA LEU A 66 14.88 -4.82 -8.70
C LEU A 66 14.62 -3.34 -8.43
N ARG A 67 14.27 -2.55 -9.43
CA ARG A 67 13.86 -1.15 -9.22
C ARG A 67 12.66 -1.05 -8.28
N ALA A 68 11.65 -1.91 -8.44
CA ALA A 68 10.49 -1.96 -7.54
C ALA A 68 10.91 -2.30 -6.10
N ILE A 69 11.74 -3.33 -5.89
CA ILE A 69 12.23 -3.75 -4.57
C ILE A 69 13.03 -2.63 -3.89
N TYR A 70 13.99 -2.02 -4.60
CA TYR A 70 14.79 -0.93 -4.03
C TYR A 70 13.97 0.32 -3.75
N LEU A 71 12.95 0.60 -4.57
CA LEU A 71 12.03 1.72 -4.34
C LEU A 71 11.19 1.49 -3.08
N GLU A 72 10.65 0.29 -2.91
CA GLU A 72 9.90 -0.11 -1.72
C GLU A 72 10.78 -0.05 -0.47
N ALA A 73 11.97 -0.63 -0.51
CA ALA A 73 12.92 -0.60 0.60
C ALA A 73 13.32 0.84 0.98
N ALA A 74 13.62 1.70 0.00
CA ALA A 74 13.97 3.10 0.25
C ALA A 74 12.78 3.88 0.84
N THR A 75 11.56 3.59 0.40
CA THR A 75 10.33 4.19 0.94
C THR A 75 10.11 3.78 2.39
N ILE A 76 10.24 2.48 2.70
CA ILE A 76 10.12 1.96 4.07
C ILE A 76 11.19 2.58 4.97
N LEU A 77 12.46 2.60 4.54
CA LEU A 77 13.56 3.21 5.29
C LEU A 77 13.30 4.69 5.60
N TYR A 78 12.82 5.45 4.61
CA TYR A 78 12.47 6.85 4.80
C TYR A 78 11.34 7.02 5.83
N ASN A 79 10.26 6.25 5.70
CA ASN A 79 9.14 6.31 6.62
C ASN A 79 9.53 5.89 8.04
N LEU A 80 10.37 4.87 8.18
CA LEU A 80 10.93 4.41 9.45
C LEU A 80 11.77 5.52 10.11
N TRP A 81 12.72 6.08 9.35
CA TRP A 81 13.61 7.13 9.84
C TRP A 81 12.85 8.39 10.28
N THR A 82 11.79 8.73 9.56
CA THR A 82 10.92 9.88 9.87
C THR A 82 9.79 9.54 10.84
N ARG A 83 9.69 8.30 11.31
CA ARG A 83 8.59 7.76 12.13
C ARG A 83 7.21 8.16 11.57
N ARG A 84 7.08 8.09 10.25
CA ARG A 84 5.92 8.59 9.52
C ARG A 84 4.98 7.42 9.21
N ILE A 85 3.82 7.46 9.86
CA ILE A 85 2.69 6.60 9.48
C ILE A 85 2.26 7.00 8.08
N PHE A 86 2.09 6.03 7.19
CA PHE A 86 1.57 6.26 5.86
C PHE A 86 0.31 5.45 5.62
N LEU A 87 -0.51 5.95 4.68
CA LEU A 87 -1.73 5.29 4.27
C LEU A 87 -1.56 4.74 2.87
N LYS A 88 -2.03 3.52 2.69
CA LYS A 88 -2.20 2.92 1.38
C LYS A 88 -3.70 2.88 1.07
N CYS A 89 -4.05 3.48 -0.07
CA CYS A 89 -5.39 3.41 -0.61
C CYS A 89 -5.41 2.34 -1.69
N THR A 90 -6.20 1.30 -1.47
CA THR A 90 -6.38 0.20 -2.41
C THR A 90 -7.73 0.38 -3.11
N THR A 91 -7.68 0.51 -4.43
CA THR A 91 -8.87 0.63 -5.29
C THR A 91 -9.16 -0.68 -6.00
N LEU A 92 -10.34 -0.82 -6.62
CA LEU A 92 -10.70 -1.99 -7.42
C LEU A 92 -9.63 -2.33 -8.49
N LYS A 93 -9.02 -1.31 -9.12
CA LYS A 93 -7.96 -1.50 -10.14
C LYS A 93 -6.66 -2.10 -9.57
N CYS A 94 -6.46 -2.00 -8.26
CA CYS A 94 -5.28 -2.56 -7.59
C CYS A 94 -5.44 -4.06 -7.31
N LEU A 95 -6.67 -4.58 -7.34
CA LEU A 95 -6.97 -5.99 -7.08
C LEU A 95 -6.74 -6.81 -8.35
N LYS A 96 -5.91 -7.85 -8.27
CA LYS A 96 -5.68 -8.78 -9.39
C LYS A 96 -6.88 -9.70 -9.63
N TYR A 97 -7.56 -10.09 -8.56
CA TYR A 97 -8.74 -10.95 -8.55
C TYR A 97 -9.73 -10.38 -7.52
N PRO A 98 -10.77 -9.65 -7.94
CA PRO A 98 -11.68 -8.96 -7.02
C PRO A 98 -12.84 -9.88 -6.64
N GLU A 99 -12.57 -10.96 -5.93
CA GLU A 99 -13.60 -11.84 -5.36
C GLU A 99 -13.88 -11.45 -3.91
N PHE A 100 -15.14 -11.47 -3.53
CA PHE A 100 -15.58 -11.17 -2.17
C PHE A 100 -15.44 -12.41 -1.28
N HIS A 101 -14.96 -12.20 -0.05
CA HIS A 101 -14.89 -13.24 0.96
C HIS A 101 -15.38 -12.68 2.30
N PRO A 102 -16.36 -13.31 2.96
CA PRO A 102 -17.01 -12.74 4.16
C PRO A 102 -16.05 -12.64 5.36
N ASP A 103 -15.11 -13.57 5.48
CA ASP A 103 -14.08 -13.55 6.53
C ASP A 103 -12.94 -12.54 6.26
N ASP A 104 -12.90 -11.90 5.08
CA ASP A 104 -11.86 -10.93 4.78
C ASP A 104 -12.17 -9.57 5.41
N LYS A 105 -11.51 -9.28 6.54
CA LYS A 105 -11.59 -8.00 7.26
C LYS A 105 -11.28 -6.75 6.43
N HIS A 106 -10.70 -6.90 5.23
CA HIS A 106 -10.39 -5.77 4.36
C HIS A 106 -11.60 -5.29 3.56
N MET A 107 -12.71 -6.04 3.56
CA MET A 107 -13.89 -5.71 2.76
C MET A 107 -15.17 -5.94 3.55
N ILE A 108 -16.19 -5.13 3.27
CA ILE A 108 -17.54 -5.28 3.79
C ILE A 108 -18.55 -5.06 2.66
N PRO A 109 -19.67 -5.79 2.64
CA PRO A 109 -20.72 -5.56 1.65
C PRO A 109 -21.37 -4.19 1.89
N HIS A 110 -21.70 -3.50 0.80
CA HIS A 110 -22.46 -2.26 0.85
C HIS A 110 -23.87 -2.54 1.38
N SER A 111 -24.45 -1.57 2.09
CA SER A 111 -25.79 -1.69 2.71
C SER A 111 -26.93 -2.07 1.75
N SER A 112 -26.77 -1.84 0.44
CA SER A 112 -27.74 -2.21 -0.60
C SER A 112 -27.57 -3.62 -1.16
N VAL A 113 -26.55 -4.36 -0.74
CA VAL A 113 -26.33 -5.75 -1.11
C VAL A 113 -27.17 -6.60 -0.15
N ASP A 114 -28.04 -7.42 -0.70
CA ASP A 114 -28.82 -8.38 0.10
C ASP A 114 -27.88 -9.52 0.52
N TYR A 115 -27.04 -9.27 1.52
CA TYR A 115 -25.97 -10.18 1.96
C TYR A 115 -26.47 -11.25 2.93
N GLU A 116 -27.27 -10.85 3.92
CA GLU A 116 -27.77 -11.72 4.99
C GLU A 116 -28.78 -12.78 4.50
N SER A 117 -29.38 -12.58 3.32
CA SER A 117 -30.36 -13.52 2.75
C SER A 117 -29.73 -14.69 1.98
N HIS A 118 -28.42 -14.65 1.71
CA HIS A 118 -27.70 -15.69 0.99
C HIS A 118 -26.97 -16.61 1.98
N GLU A 119 -27.28 -17.90 1.95
CA GLU A 119 -26.67 -18.90 2.84
C GLU A 119 -25.15 -19.00 2.69
N ASP A 120 -24.65 -18.74 1.48
CA ASP A 120 -23.21 -18.77 1.15
C ASP A 120 -22.53 -17.42 1.40
N GLN A 121 -23.26 -16.41 1.91
CA GLN A 121 -22.76 -15.06 2.15
C GLN A 121 -22.06 -14.46 0.91
N LEU A 122 -22.49 -14.88 -0.29
CA LEU A 122 -21.93 -14.42 -1.55
C LEU A 122 -20.41 -14.70 -1.69
N VAL A 123 -19.89 -15.73 -1.01
CA VAL A 123 -18.46 -16.07 -1.06
C VAL A 123 -18.01 -16.36 -2.50
N GLY A 124 -16.86 -15.81 -2.89
CA GLY A 124 -16.31 -15.96 -4.25
C GLY A 124 -17.03 -15.16 -5.33
N LYS A 125 -18.07 -14.38 -4.99
CA LYS A 125 -18.72 -13.49 -5.98
C LYS A 125 -17.78 -12.37 -6.39
N VAL A 126 -17.78 -12.05 -7.69
CA VAL A 126 -16.97 -10.97 -8.24
C VAL A 126 -17.53 -9.62 -7.78
N ILE A 127 -16.66 -8.80 -7.21
CA ILE A 127 -16.96 -7.42 -6.81
C ILE A 127 -17.15 -6.60 -8.08
N SER A 128 -18.33 -6.02 -8.21
CA SER A 128 -18.68 -5.22 -9.39
C SER A 128 -18.27 -3.75 -9.19
N ILE A 129 -18.45 -3.22 -7.98
CA ILE A 129 -18.11 -1.83 -7.65
C ILE A 129 -17.46 -1.78 -6.26
N MET A 130 -16.46 -0.92 -6.10
CA MET A 130 -15.93 -0.53 -4.81
C MET A 130 -16.45 0.87 -4.48
N VAL A 131 -17.44 0.96 -3.60
CA VAL A 131 -18.12 2.20 -3.22
C VAL A 131 -17.18 3.05 -2.37
N HIS A 132 -16.56 2.43 -1.36
CA HIS A 132 -15.51 3.05 -0.55
C HIS A 132 -14.22 2.23 -0.69
N THR A 133 -13.10 2.92 -0.89
CA THR A 133 -11.78 2.30 -1.06
C THR A 133 -11.24 1.76 0.26
N LEU A 134 -10.47 0.67 0.20
CA LEU A 134 -9.76 0.14 1.37
C LEU A 134 -8.64 1.11 1.77
N LEU A 135 -8.62 1.48 3.06
CA LEU A 135 -7.56 2.27 3.66
C LEU A 135 -6.78 1.43 4.67
N GLU A 136 -5.50 1.23 4.39
CA GLU A 136 -4.56 0.54 5.27
C GLU A 136 -3.56 1.55 5.84
N ALA A 137 -3.33 1.50 7.14
CA ALA A 137 -2.29 2.27 7.81
C ALA A 137 -1.06 1.40 8.06
N TYR A 138 0.11 1.95 7.77
CA TYR A 138 1.41 1.31 7.96
C TYR A 138 2.30 2.19 8.82
N GLY A 139 3.05 1.55 9.71
CA GLY A 139 3.91 2.23 10.67
C GLY A 139 3.18 2.63 11.95
N SER A 140 3.93 2.69 13.04
CA SER A 140 3.53 3.27 14.32
C SER A 140 4.41 4.45 14.72
N ASP A 141 3.99 5.20 15.74
CA ASP A 141 4.77 6.26 16.37
C ASP A 141 6.03 5.75 17.07
N GLU A 142 6.06 4.48 17.47
CA GLU A 142 7.28 3.81 17.96
C GLU A 142 8.17 3.28 16.83
N GLY A 143 7.83 3.49 15.56
CA GLY A 143 8.65 3.06 14.44
C GLY A 143 8.56 1.55 14.16
N LYS A 144 7.39 0.92 14.36
CA LYS A 144 7.17 -0.52 14.11
C LYS A 144 6.09 -0.76 13.05
N VAL A 145 5.95 -2.01 12.59
CA VAL A 145 4.83 -2.50 11.76
C VAL A 145 4.67 -1.74 10.42
N TYR A 146 5.78 -1.55 9.71
CA TYR A 146 5.78 -0.94 8.37
C TYR A 146 5.59 -1.97 7.25
N ASP A 147 5.70 -3.26 7.57
CA ASP A 147 5.56 -4.41 6.69
C ASP A 147 4.12 -4.98 6.68
N GLN A 148 3.32 -4.69 7.70
CA GLN A 148 1.96 -5.18 7.84
C GLN A 148 0.95 -4.03 7.88
N GLY A 149 0.01 -4.05 6.93
CA GLY A 149 -1.06 -3.07 6.88
C GLY A 149 -2.09 -3.36 7.97
N ARG A 150 -2.44 -2.34 8.77
CA ARG A 150 -3.61 -2.38 9.63
C ARG A 150 -4.77 -1.74 8.89
N VAL A 151 -5.87 -2.47 8.74
CA VAL A 151 -7.13 -1.92 8.20
C VAL A 151 -7.55 -0.74 9.07
N TRP A 152 -7.58 0.45 8.48
CA TRP A 152 -8.10 1.65 9.12
C TRP A 152 -9.56 1.88 8.72
N ALA A 153 -9.88 1.63 7.45
CA ALA A 153 -11.26 1.54 6.98
C ALA A 153 -11.34 0.41 5.94
N PRO A 154 -12.23 -0.59 6.11
CA PRO A 154 -12.43 -1.63 5.11
C PRO A 154 -13.00 -1.02 3.81
N ALA A 155 -12.76 -1.69 2.68
CA ALA A 155 -13.46 -1.34 1.45
C ALA A 155 -14.94 -1.71 1.57
N GLU A 156 -15.82 -0.79 1.17
CA GLU A 156 -17.24 -1.10 1.02
C GLU A 156 -17.50 -1.47 -0.43
N VAL A 157 -17.99 -2.69 -0.64
CA VAL A 157 -18.10 -3.30 -1.97
C VAL A 157 -19.52 -3.63 -2.33
N TRP A 158 -19.87 -3.37 -3.58
CA TRP A 158 -21.15 -3.78 -4.16
C TRP A 158 -20.91 -4.95 -5.12
N LEU A 159 -21.76 -5.96 -5.00
CA LEU A 159 -21.75 -7.17 -5.80
C LEU A 159 -23.19 -7.56 -6.13
N ASP A 160 -23.35 -8.29 -7.22
CA ASP A 160 -24.66 -8.75 -7.68
C ASP A 160 -25.20 -9.86 -6.76
N SER A 161 -26.17 -9.47 -5.93
CA SER A 161 -26.93 -10.34 -5.03
C SER A 161 -28.22 -10.87 -5.67
N SER A 162 -28.44 -10.66 -6.97
CA SER A 162 -29.53 -11.33 -7.67
C SER A 162 -29.33 -12.84 -7.60
N ARG A 163 -30.40 -13.55 -7.24
CA ARG A 163 -30.41 -15.02 -7.27
C ARG A 163 -30.26 -15.45 -8.72
N ARG A 164 -29.29 -16.31 -9.02
CA ARG A 164 -29.18 -16.90 -10.36
C ARG A 164 -30.54 -17.53 -10.69
N PRO A 165 -31.13 -17.27 -11.88
CA PRO A 165 -32.30 -18.02 -12.29
C PRO A 165 -31.92 -19.50 -12.31
N SER A 166 -32.65 -20.31 -11.56
CA SER A 166 -32.59 -21.76 -11.67
C SER A 166 -32.82 -22.10 -13.13
N VAL A 167 -31.83 -22.72 -13.77
CA VAL A 167 -32.01 -23.32 -15.09
C VAL A 167 -32.89 -24.54 -14.85
N GLU A 168 -34.18 -24.43 -15.18
CA GLU A 168 -35.10 -25.55 -15.35
C GLU A 168 -34.69 -26.41 -16.54
#